data_AF-A0A0N4YBD8-F1
#
_entry.id   AF-A0A0N4YBD8-F1
#
_cell.length_a   1.000
_cell.length_b   1.000
_cell.length_c   1.000
_cell.angle_alpha   90.00
_cell.angle_beta   90.00
_cell.angle_gamma   90.00
#
_symmetry.space_group_name_H-M   'P 1'
#
loop_
_entity.id
_entity.type
_entity.pdbx_description
1 polymer ?
#
loop_
_entity_poly.entity_id
_entity_poly.type
_entity_poly.pdbx_seq_one_letter_code
_entity_poly.pdbx_strand_id
1 'polypeptide(L)'
;MPDWRRTTASQSPVKTRDIVRIVRSLMGTCRGNYGEGKLSEMYANDINKKVCQPDGTPKIEKEKPGSALVDGQNLLGPVVGNFCMNLAVKKAKEAGVGWVTARASNHFGICGWYISRALEHGVMAMAFTSTSPLMFPTRAAKAALGWGVGGDGKPSTDCDEILAKGGLFPLGGPELNSGYKGYGLGALVEIFCGVLGGAHWGPHIRKWKSGTTPADLGQCFICIDTEAFAPGFNKRMQEFIDTMRNLPPADGEKVLVPGDQERMHAESVEKYGGIPYHPNQIKNAVRRQRHAADRLSPDNSY
;
A
#
# COMPACT_ATOMS: atom_id res chain seq x y z
N MET A 1 6.83 4.07 25.20
CA MET A 1 6.18 3.33 24.09
C MET A 1 5.08 4.19 23.46
N PRO A 2 5.10 4.49 22.15
CA PRO A 2 3.87 4.71 21.43
C PRO A 2 3.20 3.35 21.24
N ASP A 3 2.14 3.09 22.00
CA ASP A 3 1.31 1.90 21.87
C ASP A 3 0.63 1.90 20.50
N TRP A 4 1.18 1.12 19.55
CA TRP A 4 0.63 0.94 18.21
C TRP A 4 -0.60 0.01 18.21
N ARG A 5 -0.81 -0.75 19.29
CA ARG A 5 -1.98 -1.62 19.49
C ARG A 5 -3.23 -0.82 19.90
N ARG A 6 -3.08 0.45 20.31
CA ARG A 6 -4.18 1.34 20.73
C ARG A 6 -5.00 1.99 19.61
N THR A 7 -4.80 1.66 18.34
CA THR A 7 -5.75 2.02 17.27
C THR A 7 -6.88 0.99 17.13
N THR A 8 -7.39 0.50 18.26
CA THR A 8 -8.58 -0.34 18.33
C THR A 8 -9.82 0.49 18.04
N ALA A 9 -10.51 0.10 16.97
CA ALA A 9 -11.97 0.04 16.89
C ALA A 9 -12.77 1.11 17.67
N SER A 10 -12.71 2.37 17.25
CA SER A 10 -13.88 3.23 17.46
C SER A 10 -14.73 3.20 16.20
N GLN A 11 -16.02 2.93 16.35
CA GLN A 11 -17.04 3.10 15.30
C GLN A 11 -17.32 4.59 15.01
N SER A 12 -16.42 5.48 15.42
CA SER A 12 -16.55 6.93 15.27
C SER A 12 -15.85 7.37 13.99
N PRO A 13 -16.34 8.42 13.29
CA PRO A 13 -15.67 8.96 12.12
C PRO A 13 -14.22 9.32 12.47
N VAL A 14 -13.27 8.74 11.75
CA VAL A 14 -11.83 8.94 11.92
C VAL A 14 -11.54 10.43 11.71
N LYS A 15 -11.16 11.15 12.78
CA LYS A 15 -10.91 12.59 12.70
C LYS A 15 -9.55 12.85 12.03
N THR A 16 -9.35 14.04 11.46
CA THR A 16 -8.08 14.47 10.82
C THR A 16 -6.82 14.29 11.71
N ARG A 17 -6.98 14.29 13.04
CA ARG A 17 -5.90 14.00 13.99
C ARG A 17 -5.47 12.53 14.00
N ASP A 18 -6.40 11.62 13.74
CA ASP A 18 -6.15 10.18 13.66
C ASP A 18 -5.45 9.82 12.34
N ILE A 19 -5.72 10.58 11.27
CA ILE A 19 -5.03 10.48 9.98
C ILE A 19 -3.52 10.68 10.11
N VAL A 20 -3.04 11.67 10.86
CA VAL A 20 -1.58 11.89 11.05
C VAL A 20 -0.94 10.71 11.79
N ARG A 21 -1.67 10.09 12.73
CA ARG A 21 -1.22 8.91 13.47
C ARG A 21 -1.23 7.65 12.60
N ILE A 22 -2.27 7.47 11.79
CA ILE A 22 -2.41 6.40 10.82
C ILE A 22 -1.33 6.52 9.73
N VAL A 23 -1.10 7.71 9.18
CA VAL A 23 -0.03 7.99 8.21
C VAL A 23 1.34 7.70 8.84
N ARG A 24 1.59 8.10 10.10
CA ARG A 24 2.84 7.73 10.80
C ARG A 24 3.03 6.23 10.94
N SER A 25 1.98 5.47 11.24
CA SER A 25 2.02 4.00 11.31
C SER A 25 2.15 3.34 9.93
N LEU A 26 1.68 4.01 8.87
CA LEU A 26 1.71 3.54 7.48
C LEU A 26 2.98 3.89 6.71
N MET A 27 3.87 4.72 7.26
CA MET A 27 5.11 5.11 6.58
C MET A 27 6.08 3.93 6.37
N GLY A 28 5.74 2.71 6.80
CA GLY A 28 6.51 1.50 6.49
C GLY A 28 7.92 1.48 7.09
N THR A 29 8.37 2.57 7.71
CA THR A 29 9.75 2.75 8.16
C THR A 29 10.12 1.82 9.32
N CYS A 30 9.14 1.44 10.16
CA CYS A 30 9.34 0.39 11.16
C CYS A 30 9.46 -1.02 10.55
N ARG A 31 9.25 -1.16 9.24
CA ARG A 31 9.39 -2.41 8.47
C ARG A 31 10.44 -2.28 7.35
N GLY A 32 11.31 -1.27 7.40
CA GLY A 32 12.39 -1.07 6.43
C GLY A 32 11.94 -0.47 5.09
N ASN A 33 10.66 -0.09 4.95
CA ASN A 33 10.13 0.54 3.74
C ASN A 33 10.33 2.05 3.78
N TYR A 34 11.51 2.52 3.38
CA TYR A 34 11.89 3.95 3.44
C TYR A 34 11.27 4.82 2.33
N GLY A 35 10.74 4.22 1.26
CA GLY A 35 10.12 4.95 0.14
C GLY A 35 8.89 5.77 0.54
N GLU A 36 8.18 5.33 1.59
CA GLU A 36 6.92 5.89 2.06
C GLU A 36 7.10 6.99 3.13
N GLY A 37 8.33 7.27 3.57
CA GLY A 37 8.62 8.28 4.59
C GLY A 37 8.34 9.73 4.18
N LYS A 38 7.99 9.98 2.90
CA LYS A 38 7.68 11.32 2.35
C LYS A 38 6.18 11.55 2.08
N LEU A 39 5.31 10.60 2.45
CA LEU A 39 3.89 10.63 2.09
C LEU A 39 3.07 11.73 2.78
N SER A 40 3.46 12.16 3.99
CA SER A 40 2.67 13.12 4.77
C SER A 40 2.45 14.45 4.05
N GLU A 41 3.46 14.90 3.30
CA GLU A 41 3.39 16.14 2.51
C GLU A 41 2.46 15.99 1.31
N MET A 42 2.50 14.83 0.64
CA MET A 42 1.61 14.54 -0.48
C MET A 42 0.15 14.56 -0.02
N TYR A 43 -0.15 13.88 1.09
CA TYR A 43 -1.50 13.87 1.64
C TYR A 43 -1.97 15.29 2.01
N ALA A 44 -1.13 16.08 2.68
CA ALA A 44 -1.47 17.45 3.02
C ALA A 44 -1.71 18.32 1.77
N ASN A 45 -0.86 18.18 0.74
CA ASN A 45 -1.02 18.92 -0.52
C ASN A 45 -2.31 18.55 -1.24
N ASP A 46 -2.66 17.27 -1.31
CA ASP A 46 -3.88 16.81 -1.97
C ASP A 46 -5.15 17.31 -1.26
N ILE A 47 -5.13 17.36 0.08
CA ILE A 47 -6.19 17.97 0.89
C ILE A 47 -6.29 19.46 0.62
N ASN A 48 -5.17 20.18 0.68
CA ASN A 48 -5.14 21.63 0.45
C ASN A 48 -5.62 22.01 -0.95
N LYS A 49 -5.30 21.20 -1.95
CA LYS A 49 -5.78 21.34 -3.34
C LYS A 49 -7.23 20.87 -3.53
N LYS A 50 -7.90 20.38 -2.48
CA LYS A 50 -9.28 19.84 -2.51
C LYS A 50 -9.47 18.67 -3.49
N VAL A 51 -8.39 17.97 -3.81
CA VAL A 51 -8.43 16.75 -4.63
C VAL A 51 -8.47 15.48 -3.78
N CYS A 52 -8.42 15.62 -2.46
CA CYS A 52 -8.70 14.60 -1.44
C CYS A 52 -9.55 15.23 -0.34
N GLN A 53 -10.58 14.53 0.13
CA GLN A 53 -11.43 14.99 1.23
C GLN A 53 -10.75 14.72 2.59
N PRO A 54 -10.71 15.70 3.51
CA PRO A 54 -10.05 15.57 4.80
C PRO A 54 -10.87 14.79 5.84
N ASP A 55 -12.19 14.70 5.63
CA ASP A 55 -13.16 14.11 6.54
C ASP A 55 -14.36 13.50 5.79
N GLY A 56 -15.00 12.54 6.44
CA GLY A 56 -16.14 11.79 5.91
C GLY A 56 -16.07 10.31 6.27
N THR A 57 -17.04 9.55 5.79
CA THR A 57 -17.15 8.10 6.03
C THR A 57 -17.39 7.39 4.71
N PRO A 58 -16.61 6.33 4.38
CA PRO A 58 -16.89 5.49 3.22
C PRO A 58 -18.31 4.90 3.27
N LYS A 59 -18.93 4.71 2.12
CA LYS A 59 -20.32 4.22 2.00
C LYS A 59 -20.37 2.90 1.26
N ILE A 60 -21.14 1.95 1.77
CA ILE A 60 -21.40 0.70 1.06
C ILE A 60 -22.44 0.98 -0.02
N GLU A 61 -22.08 0.76 -1.29
CA GLU A 61 -22.98 0.95 -2.43
C GLU A 61 -23.72 -0.34 -2.79
N LYS A 62 -23.04 -1.48 -2.69
CA LYS A 62 -23.62 -2.80 -2.94
C LYS A 62 -23.11 -3.78 -1.90
N GLU A 63 -24.00 -4.67 -1.46
CA GLU A 63 -23.68 -5.64 -0.43
C GLU A 63 -24.33 -7.00 -0.72
N LYS A 64 -23.54 -8.05 -0.50
CA LYS A 64 -23.93 -9.46 -0.43
C LYS A 64 -23.25 -10.09 0.80
N PRO A 65 -23.62 -11.31 1.22
CA PRO A 65 -23.02 -11.94 2.40
C PRO A 65 -21.48 -11.96 2.35
N GLY A 66 -20.91 -12.46 1.25
CA GLY A 66 -19.46 -12.56 1.07
C GLY A 66 -18.80 -11.41 0.31
N SER A 67 -19.53 -10.38 -0.13
CA SER A 67 -18.91 -9.28 -0.89
C SER A 67 -19.54 -7.91 -0.69
N ALA A 68 -18.77 -6.85 -0.96
CA ALA A 68 -19.27 -5.47 -1.00
C ALA A 68 -18.49 -4.58 -1.98
N LEU A 69 -19.18 -3.57 -2.50
CA LEU A 69 -18.62 -2.42 -3.20
C LEU A 69 -18.75 -1.19 -2.32
N VAL A 70 -17.66 -0.44 -2.14
CA VAL A 70 -17.57 0.74 -1.28
C VAL A 70 -17.20 1.99 -2.10
N ASP A 71 -17.94 3.07 -1.90
CA ASP A 71 -17.56 4.41 -2.32
C ASP A 71 -16.70 5.04 -1.21
N GLY A 72 -15.43 5.32 -1.53
CA GLY A 72 -14.46 5.93 -0.64
C GLY A 72 -14.64 7.42 -0.39
N GLN A 73 -15.61 8.08 -1.03
CA GLN A 73 -15.96 9.50 -0.89
C GLN A 73 -14.77 10.44 -1.12
N ASN A 74 -13.82 10.04 -1.97
CA ASN A 74 -12.56 10.71 -2.23
C ASN A 74 -11.74 10.99 -0.94
N LEU A 75 -11.90 10.15 0.08
CA LEU A 75 -11.17 10.25 1.34
C LEU A 75 -9.73 9.79 1.18
N LEU A 76 -8.95 10.04 2.21
CA LEU A 76 -7.61 9.47 2.35
C LEU A 76 -7.66 7.95 2.27
N GLY A 77 -6.76 7.38 1.47
CA GLY A 77 -6.68 5.93 1.26
C GLY A 77 -6.65 5.11 2.55
N PRO A 78 -5.96 5.57 3.62
CA PRO A 78 -6.00 4.89 4.91
C PRO A 78 -7.36 4.80 5.58
N VAL A 79 -8.20 5.82 5.44
CA VAL A 79 -9.56 5.82 6.00
C VAL A 79 -10.40 4.78 5.26
N VAL A 80 -10.35 4.80 3.93
CA VAL A 80 -11.07 3.85 3.07
C VAL A 80 -10.59 2.41 3.31
N GLY A 81 -9.27 2.19 3.31
CA GLY A 81 -8.70 0.85 3.47
C GLY A 81 -8.99 0.23 4.83
N ASN A 82 -9.04 1.03 5.91
CA ASN A 82 -9.43 0.54 7.23
C ASN A 82 -10.89 0.11 7.27
N PHE A 83 -11.77 0.92 6.69
CA PHE A 83 -13.19 0.58 6.59
C PHE A 83 -13.38 -0.72 5.80
N CYS A 84 -12.77 -0.82 4.62
CA CYS A 84 -12.90 -1.99 3.76
C CYS A 84 -12.29 -3.25 4.35
N MET A 85 -11.13 -3.17 5.01
CA MET A 85 -10.52 -4.33 5.67
C MET A 85 -11.40 -4.83 6.83
N ASN A 86 -11.92 -3.95 7.67
CA ASN A 86 -12.83 -4.34 8.76
C ASN A 86 -14.11 -5.01 8.22
N LEU A 87 -14.66 -4.46 7.13
CA LEU A 87 -15.83 -5.05 6.47
C LEU A 87 -15.51 -6.42 5.86
N ALA A 88 -14.33 -6.60 5.26
CA ALA A 88 -13.89 -7.87 4.71
C ALA A 88 -13.72 -8.92 5.83
N VAL A 89 -13.11 -8.56 6.96
CA VAL A 89 -12.99 -9.46 8.13
C VAL A 89 -14.36 -9.88 8.63
N LYS A 90 -15.30 -8.93 8.81
CA LYS A 90 -16.67 -9.22 9.24
C LYS A 90 -17.33 -10.23 8.31
N LYS A 91 -17.29 -9.97 7.00
CA LYS A 91 -17.88 -10.85 5.98
C LYS A 91 -17.23 -12.23 5.93
N ALA A 92 -15.91 -12.30 6.08
CA ALA A 92 -15.22 -13.59 6.15
C ALA A 92 -15.69 -14.43 7.33
N LYS A 93 -15.86 -13.82 8.52
CA LYS A 93 -16.37 -14.53 9.70
C LYS A 93 -17.84 -14.95 9.59
N GLU A 94 -18.65 -14.21 8.82
CA GLU A 94 -20.06 -14.54 8.64
C GLU A 94 -20.32 -15.53 7.49
N ALA A 95 -19.53 -15.46 6.41
CA ALA A 95 -19.80 -16.15 5.15
C ALA A 95 -18.62 -17.02 4.65
N GLY A 96 -17.56 -17.17 5.43
CA GLY A 96 -16.32 -17.89 5.09
C GLY A 96 -15.34 -17.07 4.24
N VAL A 97 -15.83 -16.19 3.37
CA VAL A 97 -15.01 -15.27 2.55
C VAL A 97 -15.63 -13.88 2.55
N GLY A 98 -14.79 -12.85 2.71
CA GLY A 98 -15.18 -11.45 2.58
C GLY A 98 -14.36 -10.76 1.50
N TRP A 99 -15.01 -10.39 0.40
CA TRP A 99 -14.40 -9.68 -0.72
C TRP A 99 -14.94 -8.25 -0.83
N VAL A 100 -14.09 -7.25 -0.56
CA VAL A 100 -14.50 -5.85 -0.55
C VAL A 100 -13.65 -5.06 -1.55
N THR A 101 -14.30 -4.41 -2.51
CA THR A 101 -13.65 -3.47 -3.44
C THR A 101 -14.09 -2.05 -3.11
N ALA A 102 -13.21 -1.08 -3.33
CA ALA A 102 -13.51 0.34 -3.15
C ALA A 102 -13.09 1.15 -4.37
N ARG A 103 -13.86 2.20 -4.66
CA ARG A 103 -13.55 3.27 -5.62
C ARG A 103 -13.54 4.63 -4.93
N ALA A 104 -13.25 5.70 -5.65
CA ALA A 104 -13.17 7.05 -5.12
C ALA A 104 -12.23 7.11 -3.91
N SER A 105 -11.06 6.49 -4.02
CA SER A 105 -10.04 6.49 -2.97
C SER A 105 -8.75 7.20 -3.40
N ASN A 106 -7.80 7.24 -2.47
CA ASN A 106 -6.46 7.82 -2.64
C ASN A 106 -5.39 6.83 -2.17
N HIS A 107 -4.12 7.23 -2.26
CA HIS A 107 -3.00 6.39 -1.83
C HIS A 107 -3.15 5.96 -0.38
N PHE A 108 -2.89 4.68 -0.09
CA PHE A 108 -3.19 4.08 1.21
C PHE A 108 -1.95 3.61 2.00
N GLY A 109 -0.76 3.93 1.52
CA GLY A 109 0.49 3.46 2.13
C GLY A 109 0.71 1.97 1.90
N ILE A 110 1.24 1.28 2.90
CA ILE A 110 1.67 -0.12 2.76
C ILE A 110 0.50 -1.12 2.88
N CYS A 111 0.28 -1.95 1.85
CA CYS A 111 -0.72 -3.03 1.87
C CYS A 111 -0.58 -3.94 3.10
N GLY A 112 0.67 -4.27 3.46
CA GLY A 112 0.99 -5.19 4.55
C GLY A 112 0.55 -4.71 5.94
N TRP A 113 0.22 -3.43 6.11
CA TRP A 113 -0.32 -2.91 7.37
C TRP A 113 -1.76 -3.37 7.61
N TYR A 114 -2.61 -3.31 6.57
CA TYR A 114 -3.99 -3.79 6.66
C TYR A 114 -4.04 -5.28 6.93
N ILE A 115 -3.17 -6.05 6.25
CA ILE A 115 -3.05 -7.49 6.44
C ILE A 115 -2.68 -7.79 7.90
N SER A 116 -1.68 -7.12 8.48
CA SER A 116 -1.30 -7.38 9.88
C SER A 116 -2.42 -7.15 10.88
N ARG A 117 -3.33 -6.20 10.61
CA ARG A 117 -4.52 -5.99 11.46
C ARG A 117 -5.53 -7.12 11.29
N ALA A 118 -5.77 -7.55 10.06
CA ALA A 118 -6.69 -8.66 9.79
C ALA A 118 -6.22 -9.97 10.43
N LEU A 119 -4.90 -10.22 10.48
CA LEU A 119 -4.34 -11.40 11.14
C LEU A 119 -4.72 -11.50 12.64
N GLU A 120 -4.92 -10.37 13.33
CA GLU A 120 -5.36 -10.34 14.74
C GLU A 120 -6.77 -10.93 14.94
N HIS A 121 -7.55 -11.07 13.85
CA HIS A 121 -8.88 -11.65 13.85
C HIS A 121 -8.91 -13.13 13.41
N GLY A 122 -7.74 -13.77 13.26
CA GLY A 122 -7.65 -15.19 12.90
C GLY A 122 -8.18 -15.48 11.50
N VAL A 123 -7.96 -14.58 10.54
CA VAL A 123 -8.29 -14.77 9.12
C VAL A 123 -7.03 -14.71 8.28
N MET A 124 -7.05 -15.35 7.10
CA MET A 124 -6.12 -14.99 6.03
C MET A 124 -6.60 -13.71 5.36
N ALA A 125 -5.66 -12.86 4.93
CA ALA A 125 -5.98 -11.58 4.32
C ALA A 125 -5.09 -11.24 3.12
N MET A 126 -5.69 -10.59 2.12
CA MET A 126 -5.04 -10.01 0.95
C MET A 126 -5.48 -8.56 0.79
N ALA A 127 -4.57 -7.70 0.34
CA ALA A 127 -4.84 -6.28 0.09
C ALA A 127 -4.15 -5.82 -1.22
N PHE A 128 -4.91 -5.13 -2.06
CA PHE A 128 -4.51 -4.67 -3.39
C PHE A 128 -4.92 -3.21 -3.59
N THR A 129 -4.18 -2.48 -4.43
CA THR A 129 -4.55 -1.14 -4.89
C THR A 129 -4.07 -0.92 -6.32
N SER A 130 -4.82 -0.15 -7.11
CA SER A 130 -4.30 0.41 -8.37
C SER A 130 -3.45 1.65 -8.11
N THR A 131 -2.69 2.07 -9.12
CA THR A 131 -1.88 3.30 -9.08
C THR A 131 -1.69 3.87 -10.48
N SER A 132 -1.19 5.10 -10.58
CA SER A 132 -0.87 5.72 -11.88
C SER A 132 0.11 4.85 -12.68
N PRO A 133 0.06 4.83 -14.02
CA PRO A 133 0.90 3.97 -14.83
C PRO A 133 2.38 4.22 -14.57
N LEU A 134 3.05 3.21 -14.05
CA LEU A 134 4.50 3.22 -13.82
C LEU A 134 5.18 1.98 -14.40
N MET A 135 4.44 0.98 -14.87
CA MET A 135 4.97 -0.30 -15.35
C MET A 135 4.68 -0.47 -16.85
N PHE A 136 5.66 -0.97 -17.61
CA PHE A 136 5.49 -1.29 -19.02
C PHE A 136 4.94 -2.71 -19.21
N PRO A 137 3.97 -2.93 -20.11
CA PRO A 137 3.55 -4.27 -20.49
C PRO A 137 4.69 -5.09 -21.10
N THR A 138 4.57 -6.43 -21.06
CA THR A 138 5.59 -7.30 -21.67
C THR A 138 5.73 -7.01 -23.17
N ARG A 139 6.98 -6.95 -23.65
CA ARG A 139 7.38 -6.55 -25.02
C ARG A 139 7.16 -5.07 -25.38
N ALA A 140 6.59 -4.25 -24.49
CA ALA A 140 6.45 -2.81 -24.75
C ALA A 140 7.77 -2.03 -24.57
N ALA A 141 8.80 -2.67 -23.99
CA ALA A 141 10.11 -2.08 -23.77
C ALA A 141 11.24 -3.14 -23.72
N LYS A 142 12.49 -2.72 -23.97
CA LYS A 142 13.71 -3.56 -23.94
C LYS A 142 14.42 -3.41 -22.58
N ALA A 143 14.94 -4.51 -22.02
CA ALA A 143 15.55 -4.56 -20.69
C ALA A 143 17.06 -4.30 -20.65
N ALA A 144 17.54 -3.73 -19.54
CA ALA A 144 18.96 -3.62 -19.16
C ALA A 144 19.20 -4.35 -17.84
N LEU A 145 20.48 -4.47 -17.46
CA LEU A 145 20.85 -4.50 -16.05
C LEU A 145 20.26 -3.25 -15.37
N GLY A 146 19.15 -3.41 -14.64
CA GLY A 146 18.44 -2.30 -14.01
C GLY A 146 16.95 -2.60 -13.81
N TRP A 147 16.22 -1.60 -13.30
CA TRP A 147 14.83 -1.75 -12.86
C TRP A 147 13.81 -1.13 -13.84
N GLY A 148 14.26 -0.38 -14.86
CA GLY A 148 13.36 0.39 -15.72
C GLY A 148 13.89 0.73 -17.12
N VAL A 149 13.07 1.50 -17.83
CA VAL A 149 13.24 1.93 -19.23
C VAL A 149 12.97 3.41 -19.36
N GLY A 150 13.56 4.04 -20.37
CA GLY A 150 13.27 5.41 -20.78
C GLY A 150 11.98 5.52 -21.59
N GLY A 151 11.61 6.75 -21.95
CA GLY A 151 10.35 7.02 -22.67
C GLY A 151 10.29 6.50 -24.10
N ASP A 152 11.42 6.11 -24.68
CA ASP A 152 11.50 5.41 -25.96
C ASP A 152 11.37 3.88 -25.83
N GLY A 153 11.09 3.38 -24.62
CA GLY A 153 11.02 1.96 -24.30
C GLY A 153 12.37 1.26 -24.36
N LYS A 154 13.49 1.98 -24.41
CA LYS A 154 14.82 1.39 -24.30
C LYS A 154 15.27 1.33 -22.85
N PRO A 155 16.19 0.43 -22.52
CA PRO A 155 16.65 0.31 -21.15
C PRO A 155 17.30 1.58 -20.65
N SER A 156 17.07 1.92 -19.37
CA SER A 156 17.74 3.03 -18.73
C SER A 156 18.14 2.68 -17.30
N THR A 157 19.27 3.22 -16.87
CA THR A 157 19.73 3.25 -15.47
C THR A 157 19.62 4.65 -14.87
N ASP A 158 19.15 5.63 -15.65
CA ASP A 158 18.92 7.00 -15.21
C ASP A 158 17.53 7.12 -14.57
N CYS A 159 17.50 7.39 -13.26
CA CYS A 159 16.27 7.54 -12.51
C CYS A 159 15.37 8.67 -13.04
N ASP A 160 15.94 9.78 -13.50
CA ASP A 160 15.17 10.94 -13.97
C ASP A 160 14.50 10.62 -15.32
N GLU A 161 15.20 9.92 -16.20
CA GLU A 161 14.64 9.44 -17.48
C GLU A 161 13.47 8.47 -17.24
N ILE A 162 13.65 7.50 -16.35
CA ILE A 162 12.64 6.50 -15.98
C ILE A 162 11.40 7.19 -15.37
N LEU A 163 11.59 8.12 -14.44
CA LEU A 163 10.48 8.77 -13.73
C LEU A 163 9.73 9.80 -14.59
N ALA A 164 10.40 10.48 -15.52
CA ALA A 164 9.80 11.56 -16.29
C ALA A 164 8.92 11.05 -17.45
N LYS A 165 9.44 10.09 -18.22
CA LYS A 165 8.78 9.58 -19.44
C LYS A 165 8.84 8.07 -19.58
N GLY A 166 9.63 7.38 -18.77
CA GLY A 166 9.84 5.96 -18.81
C GLY A 166 8.91 5.18 -17.88
N GLY A 167 9.40 4.03 -17.41
CA GLY A 167 8.70 3.18 -16.44
C GLY A 167 9.48 1.95 -16.04
N LEU A 168 8.89 1.17 -15.14
CA LEU A 168 9.46 -0.01 -14.51
C LEU A 168 9.10 -1.27 -15.30
N PHE A 169 9.96 -2.29 -15.19
CA PHE A 169 9.59 -3.63 -15.63
C PHE A 169 8.59 -4.30 -14.68
N PRO A 170 7.74 -5.19 -15.19
CA PRO A 170 7.03 -6.14 -14.35
C PRO A 170 8.02 -7.08 -13.63
N LEU A 171 7.54 -7.72 -12.55
CA LEU A 171 8.27 -8.82 -11.92
C LEU A 171 8.66 -9.88 -12.98
N GLY A 172 9.93 -10.30 -12.97
CA GLY A 172 10.49 -11.15 -14.02
C GLY A 172 11.13 -10.37 -15.18
N GLY A 173 11.10 -9.04 -15.18
CA GLY A 173 11.88 -8.24 -16.14
C GLY A 173 11.41 -8.41 -17.59
N PRO A 174 12.32 -8.68 -18.56
CA PRO A 174 11.94 -8.98 -19.93
C PRO A 174 11.26 -10.35 -20.06
N GLU A 175 10.71 -10.64 -21.25
CA GLU A 175 10.06 -11.92 -21.54
C GLU A 175 10.96 -13.15 -21.26
N LEU A 176 12.24 -13.06 -21.59
CA LEU A 176 13.23 -14.12 -21.34
C LEU A 176 13.27 -14.55 -19.86
N ASN A 177 13.07 -13.61 -18.94
CA ASN A 177 13.10 -13.84 -17.49
C ASN A 177 11.67 -13.96 -16.90
N SER A 178 10.68 -14.28 -17.74
CA SER A 178 9.27 -14.45 -17.38
C SER A 178 8.55 -13.17 -16.94
N GLY A 179 8.93 -11.99 -17.45
CA GLY A 179 8.23 -10.72 -17.19
C GLY A 179 6.72 -10.74 -17.43
N TYR A 180 6.25 -11.57 -18.36
CA TYR A 180 4.82 -11.76 -18.64
C TYR A 180 4.03 -12.32 -17.44
N LYS A 181 4.68 -13.03 -16.52
CA LYS A 181 4.05 -13.49 -15.27
C LYS A 181 3.80 -12.32 -14.32
N GLY A 182 4.79 -11.45 -14.13
CA GLY A 182 4.63 -10.23 -13.34
C GLY A 182 3.63 -9.26 -13.96
N TYR A 183 3.60 -9.16 -15.29
CA TYR A 183 2.60 -8.40 -16.00
C TYR A 183 1.18 -8.95 -15.74
N GLY A 184 1.00 -10.27 -15.81
CA GLY A 184 -0.28 -10.92 -15.47
C GLY A 184 -0.71 -10.66 -14.02
N LEU A 185 0.23 -10.72 -13.06
CA LEU A 185 -0.05 -10.37 -11.67
C LEU A 185 -0.44 -8.89 -11.51
N GLY A 186 0.24 -7.97 -12.21
CA GLY A 186 -0.13 -6.55 -12.23
C GLY A 186 -1.51 -6.32 -12.84
N ALA A 187 -1.84 -7.01 -13.92
CA ALA A 187 -3.17 -6.95 -14.55
C ALA A 187 -4.27 -7.48 -13.62
N LEU A 188 -4.02 -8.55 -12.87
CA LEU A 188 -4.95 -9.07 -11.86
C LEU A 188 -5.26 -8.00 -10.80
N VAL A 189 -4.24 -7.30 -10.30
CA VAL A 189 -4.42 -6.20 -9.34
C VAL A 189 -5.28 -5.08 -9.95
N GLU A 190 -4.97 -4.67 -11.18
CA GLU A 190 -5.71 -3.62 -11.87
C GLU A 190 -7.18 -3.99 -12.10
N ILE A 191 -7.45 -5.26 -12.44
CA ILE A 191 -8.80 -5.78 -12.60
C ILE A 191 -9.55 -5.77 -11.27
N PHE A 192 -8.94 -6.24 -10.17
CA PHE A 192 -9.62 -6.29 -8.87
C PHE A 192 -9.91 -4.90 -8.30
N CYS A 193 -8.99 -3.96 -8.50
CA CYS A 193 -9.07 -2.63 -7.92
C CYS A 193 -9.83 -1.65 -8.81
N GLY A 194 -9.39 -1.50 -10.06
CA GLY A 194 -9.94 -0.53 -11.00
C GLY A 194 -11.22 -1.04 -11.66
N VAL A 195 -11.12 -2.13 -12.42
CA VAL A 195 -12.22 -2.60 -13.28
C VAL A 195 -13.39 -3.13 -12.45
N LEU A 196 -13.14 -4.06 -11.52
CA LEU A 196 -14.16 -4.66 -10.67
C LEU A 196 -14.71 -3.66 -9.64
N GLY A 197 -13.84 -2.81 -9.09
CA GLY A 197 -14.22 -1.75 -8.15
C GLY A 197 -14.94 -0.57 -8.81
N GLY A 198 -14.91 -0.46 -10.14
CA GLY A 198 -15.47 0.69 -10.87
C GLY A 198 -14.75 2.01 -10.57
N ALA A 199 -13.44 1.94 -10.33
CA ALA A 199 -12.54 3.06 -10.15
C ALA A 199 -11.74 3.33 -11.44
N HIS A 200 -10.99 4.43 -11.49
CA HIS A 200 -10.00 4.64 -12.54
C HIS A 200 -8.92 3.55 -12.52
N TRP A 201 -8.41 3.26 -13.72
CA TRP A 201 -7.36 2.28 -13.95
C TRP A 201 -6.38 2.77 -15.01
N GLY A 202 -5.14 2.29 -14.93
CA GLY A 202 -4.08 2.56 -15.90
C GLY A 202 -4.04 4.04 -16.33
N PRO A 203 -4.13 4.35 -17.64
CA PRO A 203 -3.97 5.72 -18.16
C PRO A 203 -5.03 6.72 -17.69
N HIS A 204 -6.11 6.25 -17.05
CA HIS A 204 -7.18 7.10 -16.53
C HIS A 204 -6.88 7.63 -15.12
N ILE A 205 -5.86 7.11 -14.44
CA ILE A 205 -5.40 7.61 -13.15
C ILE A 205 -4.45 8.78 -13.38
N ARG A 206 -4.68 9.90 -12.68
CA ARG A 206 -3.81 11.09 -12.73
C ARG A 206 -2.35 10.73 -12.43
N LYS A 207 -1.40 11.48 -12.99
CA LYS A 207 0.02 11.31 -12.65
C LYS A 207 0.26 11.48 -11.15
N TRP A 208 1.11 10.61 -10.60
CA TRP A 208 1.53 10.67 -9.21
C TRP A 208 2.01 12.08 -8.82
N LYS A 209 1.53 12.60 -7.69
CA LYS A 209 1.83 13.95 -7.15
C LYS A 209 1.38 15.17 -7.98
N SER A 210 0.64 15.01 -9.08
CA SER A 210 0.14 16.18 -9.83
C SER A 210 -0.85 17.01 -8.99
N GLY A 211 -1.76 16.31 -8.30
CA GLY A 211 -2.84 16.91 -7.52
C GLY A 211 -3.77 17.78 -8.35
N THR A 212 -3.95 17.49 -9.64
CA THR A 212 -4.72 18.29 -10.60
C THR A 212 -6.22 17.95 -10.62
N THR A 213 -6.55 16.70 -10.37
CA THR A 213 -7.91 16.13 -10.37
C THR A 213 -7.98 15.08 -9.26
N PRO A 214 -9.15 14.61 -8.79
CA PRO A 214 -9.22 13.45 -7.90
C PRO A 214 -8.47 12.23 -8.47
N ALA A 215 -7.86 11.42 -7.59
CA ALA A 215 -7.10 10.25 -8.04
C ALA A 215 -8.02 9.12 -8.52
N ASP A 216 -9.13 8.91 -7.80
CA ASP A 216 -10.06 7.80 -7.97
C ASP A 216 -9.37 6.44 -8.01
N LEU A 217 -8.51 6.18 -7.02
CA LEU A 217 -7.82 4.89 -6.91
C LEU A 217 -8.78 3.80 -6.46
N GLY A 218 -8.61 2.61 -7.06
CA GLY A 218 -9.29 1.40 -6.65
C GLY A 218 -8.52 0.68 -5.54
N GLN A 219 -9.23 0.10 -4.58
CA GLN A 219 -8.66 -0.77 -3.55
C GLN A 219 -9.44 -2.08 -3.48
N CYS A 220 -8.78 -3.18 -3.13
CA CYS A 220 -9.45 -4.46 -2.92
C CYS A 220 -8.88 -5.18 -1.69
N PHE A 221 -9.76 -5.70 -0.85
CA PHE A 221 -9.44 -6.42 0.37
C PHE A 221 -10.21 -7.74 0.39
N ILE A 222 -9.49 -8.83 0.60
CA ILE A 222 -10.07 -10.16 0.66
C ILE A 222 -9.66 -10.79 1.98
N CYS A 223 -10.64 -11.22 2.76
CA CYS A 223 -10.42 -12.01 3.98
C CYS A 223 -11.03 -13.39 3.81
N ILE A 224 -10.37 -14.39 4.36
CA ILE A 224 -10.79 -15.79 4.31
C ILE A 224 -10.76 -16.33 5.73
N ASP A 225 -11.90 -16.81 6.20
CA ASP A 225 -11.97 -17.48 7.49
C ASP A 225 -11.41 -18.89 7.37
N THR A 226 -10.27 -19.13 8.01
CA THR A 226 -9.56 -20.41 7.89
C THR A 226 -10.34 -21.59 8.46
N GLU A 227 -11.26 -21.32 9.39
CA GLU A 227 -12.14 -22.31 10.02
C GLU A 227 -13.27 -22.78 9.10
N ALA A 228 -13.57 -22.03 8.04
CA ALA A 228 -14.54 -22.42 7.01
C ALA A 228 -13.99 -23.50 6.04
N PHE A 229 -12.72 -23.86 6.16
CA PHE A 229 -12.03 -24.83 5.30
C PHE A 229 -11.48 -26.00 6.12
N ALA A 230 -10.45 -26.69 5.60
CA ALA A 230 -9.89 -27.87 6.26
C ALA A 230 -9.36 -27.55 7.67
N PRO A 231 -9.71 -28.34 8.71
CA PRO A 231 -9.28 -28.12 10.09
C PRO A 231 -7.76 -28.23 10.23
N GLY A 232 -7.16 -27.64 11.27
CA GLY A 232 -5.72 -27.73 11.52
C GLY A 232 -4.85 -26.82 10.65
N PHE A 233 -5.41 -25.70 10.17
CA PHE A 233 -4.71 -24.73 9.32
C PHE A 233 -3.37 -24.26 9.92
N ASN A 234 -3.36 -23.81 11.18
CA ASN A 234 -2.16 -23.28 11.83
C ASN A 234 -1.01 -24.29 11.88
N LYS A 235 -1.31 -25.57 12.14
CA LYS A 235 -0.30 -26.64 12.17
C LYS A 235 0.34 -26.82 10.79
N ARG A 236 -0.48 -26.94 9.74
CA ARG A 236 0.02 -27.08 8.36
C ARG A 236 0.81 -25.85 7.89
N MET A 237 0.36 -24.65 8.28
CA MET A 237 1.05 -23.41 7.96
C MET A 237 2.42 -23.34 8.64
N GLN A 238 2.50 -23.77 9.91
CA GLN A 238 3.76 -23.86 10.65
C GLN A 238 4.71 -24.88 10.00
N GLU A 239 4.23 -26.08 9.68
CA GLU A 239 4.99 -27.12 8.97
C GLU A 239 5.53 -26.60 7.63
N PHE A 240 4.72 -25.86 6.87
CA PHE A 240 5.15 -25.24 5.62
C PHE A 240 6.28 -24.23 5.83
N ILE A 241 6.12 -23.30 6.78
CA ILE A 241 7.13 -22.27 7.07
C ILE A 241 8.44 -22.91 7.54
N ASP A 242 8.36 -23.90 8.44
CA ASP A 242 9.54 -24.59 8.95
C ASP A 242 10.24 -25.38 7.85
N THR A 243 9.48 -26.01 6.95
CA THR A 243 10.05 -26.68 5.77
C THR A 243 10.86 -25.70 4.93
N MET A 244 10.31 -24.52 4.63
CA MET A 244 11.03 -23.50 3.84
C MET A 244 12.30 -23.00 4.54
N ARG A 245 12.22 -22.67 5.83
CA ARG A 245 13.35 -22.13 6.61
C ARG A 245 14.48 -23.13 6.83
N ASN A 246 14.19 -24.43 6.77
CA ASN A 246 15.16 -25.50 6.99
C ASN A 246 15.78 -26.03 5.69
N LEU A 247 15.46 -25.45 4.53
CA LEU A 247 16.14 -25.79 3.29
C LEU A 247 17.63 -25.40 3.34
N PRO A 248 18.53 -26.17 2.68
CA PRO A 248 19.92 -25.79 2.54
C PRO A 248 20.06 -24.43 1.83
N PRO A 249 20.81 -23.48 2.41
CA PRO A 249 21.02 -22.19 1.77
C PRO A 249 22.00 -22.28 0.61
N ALA A 250 21.84 -21.44 -0.41
CA ALA A 250 22.73 -21.41 -1.57
C ALA A 250 24.13 -20.86 -1.21
N ASP A 251 24.19 -19.77 -0.45
CA ASP A 251 25.42 -19.03 -0.16
C ASP A 251 25.70 -18.90 1.36
N GLY A 252 25.25 -19.88 2.16
CA GLY A 252 25.47 -19.93 3.61
C GLY A 252 24.58 -19.01 4.47
N GLU A 253 23.88 -18.06 3.87
CA GLU A 253 22.87 -17.25 4.56
C GLU A 253 21.54 -17.98 4.72
N LYS A 254 20.91 -17.87 5.89
CA LYS A 254 19.69 -18.61 6.23
C LYS A 254 18.54 -18.29 5.26
N VAL A 255 17.79 -19.31 4.86
CA VAL A 255 16.57 -19.15 4.06
C VAL A 255 15.52 -18.37 4.85
N LEU A 256 14.98 -17.32 4.25
CA LEU A 256 13.97 -16.45 4.84
C LEU A 256 12.59 -16.71 4.22
N VAL A 257 11.54 -16.49 4.99
CA VAL A 257 10.16 -16.43 4.48
C VAL A 257 9.64 -14.97 4.48
N PRO A 258 8.62 -14.64 3.65
CA PRO A 258 8.03 -13.31 3.66
C PRO A 258 7.65 -12.83 5.07
N GLY A 259 8.07 -11.62 5.42
CA GLY A 259 7.89 -11.05 6.76
C GLY A 259 9.09 -11.21 7.71
N ASP A 260 10.07 -12.08 7.41
CA ASP A 260 11.26 -12.23 8.26
C ASP A 260 12.11 -10.95 8.26
N GLN A 261 12.37 -10.37 7.08
CA GLN A 261 13.14 -9.13 6.97
C GLN A 261 12.46 -7.96 7.70
N GLU A 262 11.15 -7.83 7.58
CA GLU A 262 10.38 -6.81 8.28
C GLU A 262 10.43 -6.99 9.80
N ARG A 263 10.40 -8.24 10.30
CA ARG A 263 10.55 -8.56 11.72
C ARG A 263 11.94 -8.19 12.23
N MET A 264 12.99 -8.61 11.53
CA MET A 264 14.38 -8.27 11.87
C MET A 264 14.59 -6.75 11.92
N HIS A 265 14.01 -6.03 10.96
CA HIS A 265 14.11 -4.57 10.95
C HIS A 265 13.34 -3.94 12.13
N ALA A 266 12.14 -4.42 12.45
CA ALA A 266 11.39 -3.95 13.62
C ALA A 266 12.15 -4.17 14.93
N GLU A 267 12.77 -5.34 15.12
CA GLU A 267 13.65 -5.64 16.27
C GLU A 267 14.84 -4.68 16.33
N SER A 268 15.43 -4.33 15.18
CA SER A 268 16.52 -3.36 15.11
C SER A 268 16.08 -1.97 15.57
N VAL A 269 14.89 -1.52 15.14
CA VAL A 269 14.31 -0.23 15.55
C VAL A 269 14.08 -0.19 17.06
N GLU A 270 13.60 -1.28 17.66
CA GLU A 270 13.44 -1.40 19.10
C GLU A 270 14.79 -1.32 19.81
N LYS A 271 15.80 -2.04 19.32
CA LYS A 271 17.16 -2.03 19.85
C LYS A 271 17.81 -0.63 19.80
N TYR A 272 17.59 0.11 18.71
CA TYR A 272 18.12 1.46 18.55
C TYR A 272 17.32 2.52 19.34
N GLY A 273 16.13 2.17 19.86
CA GLY A 273 15.23 3.13 20.50
C GLY A 273 14.66 4.17 19.52
N GLY A 274 14.75 3.92 18.21
CA GLY A 274 14.43 4.89 17.17
C GLY A 274 14.64 4.34 15.77
N ILE A 275 14.08 5.04 14.78
CA ILE A 275 14.17 4.63 13.38
C ILE A 275 15.37 5.33 12.73
N PRO A 276 16.33 4.58 12.17
CA PRO A 276 17.46 5.19 11.47
C PRO A 276 16.98 5.81 10.16
N TYR A 277 17.33 7.08 9.93
CA TYR A 277 17.11 7.76 8.66
C TYR A 277 18.44 8.20 8.06
N HIS A 278 18.56 8.11 6.73
CA HIS A 278 19.67 8.72 6.03
C HIS A 278 19.72 10.23 6.32
N PRO A 279 20.89 10.85 6.55
CA PRO A 279 21.00 12.26 6.91
C PRO A 279 20.25 13.22 5.96
N ASN A 280 20.24 12.92 4.65
CA ASN A 280 19.50 13.71 3.67
C ASN A 280 17.97 13.69 3.90
N GLN A 281 17.41 12.60 4.42
CA GLN A 281 15.97 12.54 4.75
C GLN A 281 15.66 13.47 5.93
N ILE A 282 16.52 13.48 6.96
CA ILE A 282 16.40 14.36 8.12
C ILE A 282 16.53 15.83 7.70
N LYS A 283 17.57 16.17 6.93
CA LYS A 283 17.78 17.53 6.41
C LYS A 283 16.58 18.01 5.59
N ASN A 284 16.04 17.15 4.72
CA ASN A 284 14.87 17.48 3.92
C ASN A 284 13.61 17.67 4.79
N ALA A 285 13.39 16.81 5.79
CA ALA A 285 12.26 16.94 6.71
C ALA A 285 12.33 18.26 7.49
N VAL A 286 13.49 18.61 8.03
CA VAL A 286 13.71 19.88 8.76
C VAL A 286 13.52 21.10 7.86
N ARG A 287 14.11 21.08 6.65
CA ARG A 287 13.93 22.18 5.66
C ARG A 287 12.44 22.39 5.35
N ARG A 288 11.67 21.32 5.20
CA ARG A 288 10.24 21.39 4.88
C ARG A 288 9.39 21.85 6.05
N GLN A 289 9.71 21.43 7.27
CA GLN A 289 9.03 21.90 8.46
C GLN A 289 9.15 23.42 8.62
N ARG A 290 10.33 23.98 8.33
CA ARG A 290 10.54 25.45 8.31
C ARG A 290 9.66 26.13 7.26
N HIS A 291 9.70 25.67 6.01
CA HIS A 291 8.84 26.23 4.95
C HIS A 291 7.34 26.12 5.24
N ALA A 292 6.89 25.07 5.94
CA ALA A 292 5.49 24.94 6.35
C ALA A 292 5.13 25.92 7.47
N ALA A 293 6.02 26.14 8.44
CA ALA A 293 5.85 27.13 9.49
C ALA A 293 5.80 28.56 8.91
N ASP A 294 6.65 28.86 7.93
CA ASP A 294 6.68 30.17 7.24
C ASP A 294 5.41 30.44 6.42
N ARG A 295 4.69 29.39 5.98
CA ARG A 295 3.39 29.53 5.27
C ARG A 295 2.19 29.63 6.20
N LEU A 296 2.37 29.32 7.48
CA LEU A 296 1.34 29.38 8.53
C LEU A 296 1.54 30.59 9.45
N SER A 297 2.50 31.47 9.17
CA SER A 297 2.68 32.72 9.90
C SER A 297 1.45 33.63 9.69
N PRO A 298 0.90 34.27 10.75
CA PRO A 298 -0.34 35.04 10.70
C PRO A 298 -0.37 36.24 9.74
N ASP A 299 0.76 36.62 9.14
CA ASP A 299 0.91 37.88 8.40
C ASP A 299 0.50 37.83 6.91
N ASN A 300 -0.07 36.72 6.42
CA ASN A 300 -0.68 36.67 5.08
C ASN A 300 -2.20 36.72 5.17
N SER A 301 -2.73 37.88 5.56
CA SER A 301 -4.12 38.28 5.34
C SER A 301 -4.32 38.75 3.89
N TYR A 302 -5.09 37.99 3.12
CA TYR A 302 -5.89 38.50 2.01
C TYR A 302 -7.35 38.12 2.25
#